data_AF-A0A7J7MHW1-F1
#
_entry.id   AF-A0A7J7MHW1-F1
#
_cell.length_a   1.000
_cell.length_b   1.000
_cell.length_c   1.000
_cell.angle_alpha   90.00
_cell.angle_beta   90.00
_cell.angle_gamma   90.00
#
_symmetry.space_group_name_H-M   'P 1'
#
loop_
_entity.id
_entity.type
_entity.pdbx_description
1 polymer ?
#
loop_
_entity_poly.entity_id
_entity_poly.type
_entity_poly.pdbx_seq_one_letter_code
_entity_poly.pdbx_strand_id
1 'polypeptide(L)'
;MNGASRIIHFATDDEKRMKVVELGGAHGLVNMLKAVKDDHTRKEALRALVALSHTDIAVGSLHLAGASSINSYTPDSFEDAKVMGYKSSLLKRFQDLKFDTTS
;
A
#
# COMPACT_ATOMS: atom_id res chain seq x y z
N MET A 1 16.12 -4.35 -7.69
CA MET A 1 14.70 -4.21 -8.05
C MET A 1 13.92 -5.34 -7.36
N ASN A 2 13.15 -5.02 -6.33
CA ASN A 2 12.31 -5.99 -5.58
C ASN A 2 10.90 -6.09 -6.22
N GLY A 3 10.07 -7.04 -5.76
CA GLY A 3 8.72 -7.24 -6.31
C GLY A 3 7.85 -5.97 -6.26
N ALA A 4 7.96 -5.17 -5.20
CA ALA A 4 7.22 -3.92 -5.06
C ALA A 4 7.62 -2.87 -6.11
N SER A 5 8.92 -2.70 -6.37
CA SER A 5 9.39 -1.78 -7.41
C SER A 5 8.88 -2.13 -8.81
N ARG A 6 8.72 -3.44 -9.12
CA ARG A 6 8.12 -3.88 -10.39
C ARG A 6 6.63 -3.50 -10.48
N ILE A 7 5.90 -3.64 -9.38
CA ILE A 7 4.49 -3.23 -9.31
C ILE A 7 4.35 -1.73 -9.58
N ILE A 8 5.21 -0.89 -9.00
CA ILE A 8 5.19 0.57 -9.21
C ILE A 8 5.33 0.90 -10.71
N HIS A 9 6.27 0.26 -11.40
CA HIS A 9 6.48 0.49 -12.83
C HIS A 9 5.37 -0.09 -13.73
N PHE A 10 4.66 -1.12 -13.27
CA PHE A 10 3.56 -1.72 -14.01
C PHE A 10 2.23 -0.98 -13.81
N ALA A 11 1.97 -0.46 -12.60
CA ALA A 11 0.70 0.16 -12.19
C ALA A 11 0.48 1.58 -12.75
N THR A 12 0.69 1.77 -14.06
CA THR A 12 0.66 3.08 -14.74
C THR A 12 -0.72 3.64 -15.00
N ASP A 13 -1.73 2.77 -15.07
CA ASP A 13 -3.13 3.10 -15.36
C ASP A 13 -4.07 2.21 -14.53
N ASP A 14 -5.36 2.53 -14.57
CA ASP A 14 -6.37 1.89 -13.72
C ASP A 14 -6.57 0.42 -14.05
N GLU A 15 -6.53 0.03 -15.32
CA GLU A 15 -6.63 -1.37 -15.75
C GLU A 15 -5.48 -2.19 -15.17
N LYS A 16 -4.24 -1.70 -15.31
CA LYS A 16 -3.06 -2.38 -14.75
C LYS A 16 -3.07 -2.42 -13.23
N ARG A 17 -3.53 -1.36 -12.55
CA ARG A 17 -3.69 -1.35 -11.08
C ARG A 17 -4.66 -2.41 -10.62
N MET A 18 -5.82 -2.49 -11.27
CA MET A 18 -6.82 -3.52 -11.01
C MET A 18 -6.25 -4.91 -11.26
N LYS A 19 -5.47 -5.10 -12.34
CA LYS A 19 -4.86 -6.39 -12.61
C LYS A 19 -3.91 -6.85 -11.52
N VAL A 20 -3.10 -5.95 -10.95
CA VAL A 20 -2.21 -6.28 -9.82
C VAL A 20 -3.03 -6.71 -8.61
N VAL A 21 -4.11 -6.00 -8.32
CA VAL A 21 -5.00 -6.30 -7.20
C VAL A 21 -5.69 -7.66 -7.38
N GLU A 22 -6.23 -7.95 -8.56
CA GLU A 22 -6.84 -9.24 -8.91
C GLU A 22 -5.89 -10.42 -8.72
N LEU A 23 -4.61 -10.23 -9.07
CA LEU A 23 -3.56 -11.24 -8.94
C LEU A 23 -3.01 -11.37 -7.50
N GLY A 24 -3.64 -10.71 -6.52
CA GLY A 24 -3.24 -10.79 -5.11
C GLY A 24 -2.07 -9.89 -4.72
N GLY A 25 -1.69 -8.93 -5.56
CA GLY A 25 -0.59 -8.00 -5.28
C GLY A 25 -0.78 -7.21 -3.99
N ALA A 26 -2.03 -6.86 -3.65
CA ALA A 26 -2.37 -6.20 -2.38
C ALA A 26 -1.93 -7.02 -1.16
N HIS A 27 -2.33 -8.30 -1.11
CA HIS A 27 -1.95 -9.22 -0.03
C HIS A 27 -0.44 -9.46 0.00
N GLY A 28 0.19 -9.63 -1.17
CA GLY A 28 1.64 -9.78 -1.27
C GLY A 28 2.41 -8.60 -0.68
N LEU A 29 1.96 -7.37 -0.95
CA LEU A 29 2.56 -6.16 -0.42
C LEU A 29 2.35 -6.00 1.10
N VAL A 30 1.15 -6.28 1.61
CA VAL A 30 0.89 -6.25 3.06
C VAL A 30 1.72 -7.30 3.79
N ASN A 31 1.80 -8.53 3.25
CA ASN A 31 2.64 -9.58 3.83
C ASN A 31 4.12 -9.21 3.80
N MET A 32 4.58 -8.56 2.72
CA MET A 32 5.93 -8.01 2.66
C MET A 32 6.15 -6.99 3.79
N LEU A 33 5.26 -6.02 3.99
CA LEU A 33 5.39 -5.03 5.06
C LEU A 33 5.44 -5.66 6.46
N LYS A 34 4.65 -6.71 6.70
CA LYS A 34 4.65 -7.46 7.98
C LYS A 34 5.93 -8.25 8.21
N ALA A 35 6.59 -8.72 7.15
CA ALA A 35 7.77 -9.56 7.24
C ALA A 35 9.10 -8.79 7.25
N VAL A 36 9.16 -7.62 6.59
CA VAL A 36 10.42 -6.92 6.34
C VAL A 36 10.83 -5.98 7.47
N LYS A 37 12.08 -6.11 7.92
CA LYS A 37 12.71 -5.19 8.89
C LYS A 37 13.46 -4.05 8.22
N ASP A 38 13.88 -4.23 6.97
CA ASP A 38 14.61 -3.25 6.16
C ASP A 38 13.71 -2.10 5.70
N ASP A 39 14.14 -0.87 5.98
CA ASP A 39 13.39 0.36 5.70
C ASP A 39 13.30 0.63 4.18
N HIS A 40 14.32 0.28 3.40
CA HIS A 40 14.29 0.45 1.94
C HIS A 40 13.17 -0.40 1.32
N THR A 41 13.10 -1.67 1.70
CA THR A 41 12.06 -2.58 1.20
C THR A 41 10.67 -2.19 1.71
N ARG A 42 10.56 -1.75 2.98
CA ARG A 42 9.30 -1.23 3.54
C ARG A 42 8.80 -0.02 2.76
N LYS A 43 9.69 0.91 2.42
CA LYS A 43 9.36 2.10 1.61
C LYS A 43 8.84 1.73 0.23
N GLU A 44 9.51 0.81 -0.47
CA GLU A 44 9.07 0.40 -1.82
C GLU A 44 7.70 -0.31 -1.77
N ALA A 45 7.46 -1.14 -0.76
CA ALA A 45 6.16 -1.77 -0.56
C ALA A 45 5.04 -0.75 -0.26
N LEU A 46 5.31 0.24 0.60
CA LEU A 46 4.39 1.35 0.86
C LEU A 46 4.08 2.16 -0.39
N ARG A 47 5.12 2.49 -1.15
CA ARG A 47 4.98 3.23 -2.40
C ARG A 47 4.17 2.45 -3.44
N ALA A 48 4.33 1.13 -3.48
CA ALA A 48 3.51 0.26 -4.34
C ALA A 48 2.03 0.26 -3.90
N LEU A 49 1.73 0.22 -2.60
CA LEU A 49 0.34 0.34 -2.11
C LEU A 49 -0.29 1.67 -2.51
N VAL A 50 0.45 2.78 -2.37
CA VAL A 50 -0.02 4.10 -2.81
C VAL A 50 -0.28 4.13 -4.31
N ALA A 51 0.61 3.55 -5.12
CA ALA A 51 0.44 3.48 -6.57
C ALA A 51 -0.85 2.73 -6.99
N LEU A 52 -1.26 1.72 -6.21
CA LEU A 52 -2.49 0.96 -6.42
C LEU A 52 -3.74 1.72 -5.94
N SER A 53 -3.63 2.61 -4.95
CA SER A 53 -4.75 3.30 -4.30
C SER A 53 -5.48 4.38 -5.14
N HIS A 54 -5.18 4.49 -6.43
CA HIS A 54 -5.77 5.51 -7.29
C HIS A 54 -7.25 5.28 -7.62
N THR A 55 -7.74 4.04 -7.63
CA THR A 55 -9.15 3.73 -7.87
C THR A 55 -9.82 3.24 -6.61
N ASP A 56 -11.11 3.54 -6.45
CA ASP A 56 -11.85 3.17 -5.23
C ASP A 56 -11.99 1.65 -5.08
N ILE A 57 -12.10 0.92 -6.20
CA ILE A 57 -12.13 -0.55 -6.22
C ILE A 57 -10.79 -1.13 -5.73
N ALA A 58 -9.66 -0.56 -6.19
CA ALA A 58 -8.35 -0.97 -5.72
C ALA A 58 -8.18 -0.65 -4.24
N VAL A 59 -8.62 0.52 -3.77
CA VAL A 59 -8.62 0.88 -2.34
C VAL A 59 -9.43 -0.13 -1.52
N GLY A 60 -10.63 -0.51 -1.95
CA GLY A 60 -11.42 -1.54 -1.27
C GLY A 60 -10.66 -2.87 -1.15
N SER A 61 -9.91 -3.25 -2.17
CA SER A 61 -9.10 -4.47 -2.13
C SER A 61 -7.85 -4.35 -1.25
N LEU A 62 -7.22 -3.16 -1.20
CA LEU A 62 -6.15 -2.87 -0.24
C LEU A 62 -6.67 -2.94 1.19
N HIS A 63 -7.88 -2.42 1.45
CA HIS A 63 -8.54 -2.49 2.74
C HIS A 63 -8.76 -3.96 3.16
N LEU A 64 -9.33 -4.78 2.26
CA LEU A 64 -9.53 -6.21 2.51
C LEU A 64 -8.22 -6.97 2.76
N ALA A 65 -7.11 -6.55 2.16
CA ALA A 65 -5.79 -7.10 2.41
C ALA A 65 -5.19 -6.69 3.79
N GLY A 66 -5.90 -5.84 4.55
CA GLY A 66 -5.48 -5.35 5.87
C GLY A 66 -4.58 -4.13 5.82
N ALA A 67 -4.55 -3.40 4.69
CA ALA A 67 -3.70 -2.22 4.54
C ALA A 67 -4.15 -1.00 5.37
N SER A 68 -5.38 -0.99 5.92
CA SER A 68 -5.84 0.07 6.84
C SER A 68 -5.11 0.04 8.19
N SER A 69 -4.68 -1.13 8.64
CA SER A 69 -3.93 -1.29 9.90
C SER A 69 -2.42 -1.04 9.75
N ILE A 70 -2.00 -0.26 8.76
CA ILE A 70 -0.58 -0.11 8.38
C ILE A 70 0.33 0.37 9.50
N ASN A 71 -0.20 1.16 10.43
CA ASN A 71 0.54 1.64 11.59
C ASN A 71 0.99 0.51 12.53
N SER A 72 0.29 -0.64 12.54
CA SER A 72 0.63 -1.77 13.42
C SER A 72 1.90 -2.53 12.99
N TYR A 73 2.24 -2.51 11.70
CA TYR A 73 3.38 -3.26 11.15
C TYR A 73 4.37 -2.39 10.37
N THR A 74 4.12 -1.09 10.29
CA THR A 74 5.10 -0.10 9.82
C THR A 74 5.35 0.89 10.96
N PRO A 75 6.36 0.68 11.81
CA PRO A 75 6.74 1.69 12.79
C PRO A 75 7.16 2.97 12.05
N ASP A 76 7.11 4.09 12.75
CA ASP A 76 7.59 5.35 12.19
C ASP A 76 9.10 5.27 12.04
N SER A 77 9.55 5.26 10.79
CA SER A 77 10.96 5.39 10.46
C SER A 77 11.30 6.86 10.65
N PHE A 78 12.14 7.15 11.66
CA PHE A 78 12.58 8.50 11.97
C PHE A 78 13.44 9.14 10.85
N GLU A 79 13.87 8.35 9.86
CA GLU A 79 14.83 8.79 8.84
C GLU A 79 14.22 9.14 7.48
N ASP A 80 12.99 8.71 7.16
CA ASP A 80 12.41 8.93 5.81
C ASP A 80 11.04 9.60 5.83
N ALA A 81 11.03 10.92 5.66
CA ALA A 81 9.81 11.73 5.52
C ALA A 81 8.88 11.24 4.38
N LYS A 82 9.41 10.55 3.35
CA LYS A 82 8.58 9.99 2.27
C LYS A 82 7.77 8.80 2.75
N VAL A 83 8.28 8.00 3.69
CA VAL A 83 7.55 6.88 4.29
C VAL A 83 6.31 7.39 5.01
N MET A 84 6.45 8.44 5.82
CA MET A 84 5.30 9.09 6.46
C MET A 84 4.32 9.66 5.43
N GLY A 85 4.82 10.30 4.37
CA GLY A 85 3.99 10.79 3.27
C GLY A 85 3.15 9.69 2.62
N TYR A 86 3.76 8.54 2.29
CA TYR A 86 3.04 7.41 1.70
C TYR A 86 2.00 6.81 2.63
N LYS A 87 2.33 6.63 3.93
CA LYS A 87 1.34 6.17 4.92
C LYS A 87 0.15 7.11 5.00
N SER A 88 0.41 8.42 5.17
CA SER A 88 -0.64 9.42 5.29
C SER A 88 -1.52 9.50 4.04
N SER A 89 -0.93 9.43 2.84
CA SER A 89 -1.69 9.39 1.59
C SER A 89 -2.60 8.16 1.51
N LEU A 90 -2.09 6.98 1.89
CA LEU A 90 -2.87 5.76 1.84
C LEU A 90 -4.01 5.76 2.88
N LEU A 91 -3.72 6.16 4.13
CA LEU A 91 -4.72 6.27 5.19
C LEU A 91 -5.81 7.28 4.82
N LYS A 92 -5.43 8.43 4.26
CA LYS A 92 -6.39 9.42 3.77
C LYS A 92 -7.33 8.81 2.71
N ARG A 93 -6.84 7.96 1.81
CA ARG A 93 -7.70 7.29 0.81
C ARG A 93 -8.72 6.37 1.47
N PHE A 94 -8.38 5.67 2.56
CA PHE A 94 -9.35 4.87 3.31
C PHE A 94 -10.39 5.76 4.02
N GLN A 95 -9.97 6.89 4.57
CA GLN A 95 -10.86 7.88 5.20
C GLN A 95 -11.84 8.50 4.21
N ASP A 96 -11.34 8.95 3.05
CA ASP A 96 -12.14 9.59 2.00
C ASP A 96 -13.27 8.66 1.51
N LEU A 97 -13.02 7.34 1.51
CA LEU A 97 -13.99 6.31 1.13
C LEU A 97 -14.75 5.71 2.32
N LYS A 98 -14.57 6.27 3.52
CA LYS A 98 -15.22 5.85 4.78
C LYS A 98 -14.91 4.40 5.19
N PHE A 99 -13.85 3.80 4.68
CA PHE A 99 -13.40 2.48 5.12
C PHE A 99 -12.89 2.49 6.57
N ASP A 100 -12.47 3.65 7.07
CA ASP A 100 -12.04 3.83 8.46
C ASP A 100 -13.22 3.82 9.47
N THR A 101 -14.47 3.78 9.02
CA THR A 101 -15.66 3.93 9.89
C THR A 101 -16.35 2.62 10.29
N THR A 102 -15.90 1.47 9.78
CA THR A 102 -16.38 0.17 10.25
C THR A 102 -15.61 -0.25 11.51
N SER A 103 -16.18 0.12 12.67
CA SER A 103 -15.84 -0.43 14.00
C SER A 103 -16.39 -1.83 14.20
#